data_AF-A0A0A2VDZ9-F1
#
_entry.id   AF-A0A0A2VDZ9-F1
#
_cell.length_a   1.000
_cell.length_b   1.000
_cell.length_c   1.000
_cell.angle_alpha   90.00
_cell.angle_beta   90.00
_cell.angle_gamma   90.00
#
_symmetry.space_group_name_H-M   'P 1'
#
loop_
_entity.id
_entity.type
_entity.pdbx_description
1 polymer ?
#
loop_
_entity_poly.entity_id
_entity_poly.type
_entity_poly.pdbx_seq_one_letter_code
_entity_poly.pdbx_strand_id
1 'polypeptide(L)'
;MLGRFVGYNVAASLLDVAPLPYRQINYVTCLDLGNWGAVFTEGWEQKVTHVRGSMANDITFFRRFEHDITAGLKTITLRDSSESHFQSGQRLRVGRYEDDVYFCTIEVISVTPVLLDDLDDEHARQENMTLAELKQVIGDIYPGLNALYAMTTQKNAKKVPVRVRNELKFRELTVKTKTLIASTFYRLVLTSPQLADFSSQGFDDHIKVFFPAENGEFTPPQVTSEGIVWGDGARPQSRDYTPLDFDAERCELTLDFYLHDGGVASSWAKEAQPGDTLFIGGPRGSLVTPTDYHWQLYVTDESGLPAVRRRLQSLSQEVQVEVLVNCRHTDSLEYLSEFPAVKVRALTHGEIAEYLRHAEIPADDYYIWVVGEGKQAKALGDYLLEARGLDADLVRAVAYWHDKGGHGRHEQSHPESRARHRRERLFDANDIRLLILHLLANGPAHGYELIKSIEGLAKGEYVPSPGIIYPNLTLMEEMGFITVGEGQSGKKSFTLTTEGKASLEQQQSDLEAVTSRLATLGVLGDNRRLPEVQRAIHNFKTALHAKLGSTELSRETLYKIIDTLDQAAKDIERS
;
A
#
# COMPACT_ATOMS: atom_id res chain seq x y z
N MET A 1 -15.39 -23.18 34.41
CA MET A 1 -16.48 -23.00 35.41
C MET A 1 -16.87 -24.28 36.15
N LEU A 2 -16.82 -25.47 35.53
CA LEU A 2 -17.22 -26.75 36.15
C LEU A 2 -16.44 -27.10 37.43
N GLY A 3 -15.10 -26.94 37.42
CA GLY A 3 -14.25 -27.31 38.56
C GLY A 3 -14.55 -26.58 39.87
N ARG A 4 -15.09 -25.35 39.82
CA ARG A 4 -15.45 -24.57 41.01
C ARG A 4 -16.70 -25.10 41.72
N PHE A 5 -17.70 -25.56 40.95
CA PHE A 5 -18.91 -26.17 41.50
C PHE A 5 -18.64 -27.58 42.02
N VAL A 6 -17.81 -28.35 41.32
CA VAL A 6 -17.42 -29.70 41.76
C VAL A 6 -16.65 -29.63 43.08
N GLY A 7 -15.63 -28.77 43.18
CA GLY A 7 -14.87 -28.60 44.42
C GLY A 7 -15.74 -28.12 45.58
N TYR A 8 -16.63 -27.15 45.34
CA TYR A 8 -17.56 -26.67 46.36
C TYR A 8 -18.56 -27.75 46.80
N ASN A 9 -19.18 -28.49 45.87
CA ASN A 9 -20.20 -29.48 46.20
C ASN A 9 -19.62 -30.74 46.88
N VAL A 10 -18.39 -31.12 46.55
CA VAL A 10 -17.66 -32.16 47.28
C VAL A 10 -17.39 -31.71 48.71
N ALA A 11 -16.90 -30.48 48.91
CA ALA A 11 -16.72 -29.93 50.24
C ALA A 11 -18.04 -29.79 51.01
N ALA A 12 -19.11 -29.37 50.33
CA ALA A 12 -20.45 -29.21 50.91
C ALA A 12 -21.02 -30.56 51.39
N SER A 13 -20.82 -31.64 50.62
CA SER A 13 -21.20 -32.99 51.01
C SER A 13 -20.41 -33.51 52.23
N LEU A 14 -19.13 -33.15 52.34
CA LEU A 14 -18.30 -33.56 53.49
C LEU A 14 -18.64 -32.78 54.76
N LEU A 15 -19.19 -31.57 54.62
CA LEU A 15 -19.53 -30.66 55.71
C LEU A 15 -21.04 -30.65 56.03
N ASP A 16 -21.82 -31.54 55.40
CA ASP A 16 -23.28 -31.67 55.53
C ASP A 16 -24.05 -30.35 55.31
N VAL A 17 -23.60 -29.58 54.32
CA VAL A 17 -24.24 -28.33 53.90
C VAL A 17 -24.78 -28.44 52.47
N ALA A 18 -25.84 -27.68 52.18
CA ALA A 18 -26.56 -27.79 50.92
C ALA A 18 -25.66 -27.48 49.70
N PRO A 19 -25.65 -28.35 48.66
CA PRO A 19 -24.84 -28.13 47.47
C PRO A 19 -25.38 -26.99 46.62
N LEU A 20 -24.50 -26.33 45.86
CA LEU A 20 -24.89 -25.36 44.86
C LEU A 20 -25.46 -26.06 43.62
N PRO A 21 -26.66 -25.67 43.13
CA PRO A 21 -27.22 -26.23 41.91
C PRO A 21 -26.36 -25.82 40.72
N TYR A 22 -25.78 -26.80 40.03
CA TYR A 22 -25.05 -26.57 38.79
C TYR A 22 -26.05 -26.53 37.62
N ARG A 23 -26.02 -25.45 36.84
CA ARG A 23 -26.77 -25.34 35.58
C ARG A 23 -25.81 -24.97 34.47
N GLN A 24 -25.55 -25.91 33.57
CA GLN A 24 -24.79 -25.62 32.35
C GLN A 24 -25.74 -24.96 31.33
N ILE A 25 -25.57 -23.65 31.14
CA ILE A 25 -26.46 -22.85 30.30
C ILE A 25 -26.24 -23.19 28.82
N ASN A 26 -24.97 -23.37 28.42
CA ASN A 26 -24.58 -23.72 27.05
C ASN A 26 -23.64 -24.94 27.05
N TYR A 27 -23.87 -25.86 26.11
CA TYR A 27 -22.99 -26.97 25.78
C TYR A 27 -22.74 -26.92 24.27
N VAL A 28 -21.48 -27.10 23.88
CA VAL A 28 -21.05 -27.16 22.48
C VAL A 28 -20.42 -28.51 22.24
N THR A 29 -20.97 -29.27 21.31
CA THR A 29 -20.32 -30.47 20.77
C THR A 29 -19.52 -30.02 19.56
N CYS A 30 -18.24 -30.37 19.49
CA CYS A 30 -17.41 -30.12 18.32
C CYS A 30 -17.01 -31.46 17.70
N LEU A 31 -17.34 -31.65 16.42
CA LEU A 31 -16.89 -32.76 15.61
C LEU A 31 -15.87 -32.23 14.60
N ASP A 32 -14.61 -32.61 14.77
CA ASP A 32 -13.52 -32.31 13.85
C ASP A 32 -13.63 -33.24 12.63
N LEU A 33 -13.77 -32.66 11.43
CA LEU A 33 -13.86 -33.37 10.15
C LEU A 33 -12.55 -33.24 9.33
N GLY A 34 -11.45 -32.82 9.98
CA GLY A 34 -10.18 -32.58 9.32
C GLY A 34 -10.27 -31.43 8.32
N ASN A 35 -9.81 -31.64 7.07
CA ASN A 35 -9.78 -30.60 6.04
C ASN A 35 -11.18 -30.10 5.62
N TRP A 36 -12.24 -30.80 6.00
CA TRP A 36 -13.64 -30.41 5.74
C TRP A 36 -14.19 -29.45 6.81
N GLY A 37 -13.35 -29.06 7.77
CA GLY A 37 -13.68 -28.13 8.85
C GLY A 37 -14.16 -28.84 10.12
N ALA A 38 -14.90 -28.11 10.96
CA ALA A 38 -15.50 -28.66 12.16
C ALA A 38 -16.99 -28.31 12.21
N VAL A 39 -17.80 -29.25 12.68
CA VAL A 39 -19.21 -29.03 12.95
C VAL A 39 -19.39 -28.81 14.42
N PHE A 40 -20.07 -27.72 14.80
CA PHE A 40 -20.49 -27.49 16.17
C PHE A 40 -21.99 -27.31 16.29
N THR A 41 -22.54 -27.87 17.37
CA THR A 41 -23.93 -27.71 17.75
C THR A 41 -24.01 -26.91 19.03
N GLU A 42 -24.85 -25.88 19.07
CA GLU A 42 -25.12 -25.13 20.29
C GLU A 42 -26.43 -25.59 20.94
N GLY A 43 -26.36 -25.91 22.23
CA GLY A 43 -27.53 -26.30 23.01
C GLY A 43 -27.98 -27.75 22.79
N TRP A 44 -29.03 -28.14 23.52
CA TRP A 44 -29.53 -29.52 23.54
C TRP A 44 -30.37 -29.89 22.30
N GLU A 45 -30.74 -28.89 21.50
CA GLU A 45 -31.58 -29.01 20.29
C GLU A 45 -30.78 -29.50 19.06
N GLN A 46 -29.46 -29.67 19.18
CA GLN A 46 -28.56 -30.14 18.10
C GLN A 46 -28.68 -29.36 16.78
N LYS A 47 -29.01 -28.07 16.86
CA LYS A 47 -29.18 -27.23 15.67
C LYS A 47 -27.80 -26.81 15.15
N VAL A 48 -27.50 -27.13 13.90
CA VAL A 48 -26.26 -26.70 13.22
C VAL A 48 -26.38 -25.20 12.96
N THR A 49 -25.55 -24.41 13.63
CA THR A 49 -25.64 -22.94 13.59
C THR A 49 -24.52 -22.28 12.79
N HIS A 50 -23.45 -22.99 12.44
CA HIS A 50 -22.35 -22.37 11.70
C HIS A 50 -21.37 -23.35 11.05
N VAL A 51 -20.95 -23.03 9.83
CA VAL A 51 -19.73 -23.52 9.17
C VAL A 51 -18.97 -22.24 8.81
N ARG A 52 -17.80 -21.97 9.41
CA ARG A 52 -16.90 -20.90 8.90
C ARG A 52 -15.46 -21.38 8.90
N GLY A 53 -14.79 -21.15 7.77
CA GLY A 53 -13.35 -21.32 7.65
C GLY A 53 -12.76 -21.08 6.27
N SER A 54 -13.55 -21.12 5.19
CA SER A 54 -13.21 -20.56 3.88
C SER A 54 -14.53 -20.18 3.21
N MET A 55 -14.58 -19.06 2.48
CA MET A 55 -15.62 -18.94 1.46
C MET A 55 -15.39 -20.09 0.50
N ALA A 56 -16.34 -21.04 0.43
CA ALA A 56 -16.26 -22.16 -0.50
C ALA A 56 -16.02 -21.59 -1.90
N ASN A 57 -15.10 -22.20 -2.64
CA ASN A 57 -14.90 -21.79 -4.02
C ASN A 57 -16.16 -22.16 -4.81
N ASP A 58 -16.66 -21.22 -5.61
CA ASP A 58 -17.83 -21.47 -6.47
C ASP A 58 -17.48 -22.45 -7.59
N ILE A 59 -16.19 -22.49 -7.97
CA ILE A 59 -15.67 -23.38 -9.01
C ILE A 59 -14.21 -23.75 -8.74
N THR A 60 -13.81 -24.95 -9.17
CA THR A 60 -12.42 -25.42 -9.04
C THR A 60 -11.78 -25.80 -10.38
N PHE A 61 -10.44 -25.70 -10.42
CA PHE A 61 -9.59 -26.09 -11.54
C PHE A 61 -8.35 -26.82 -11.03
N PHE A 62 -7.82 -27.75 -11.82
CA PHE A 62 -6.52 -28.36 -11.52
C PHE A 62 -5.42 -27.30 -11.42
N ARG A 63 -4.48 -27.48 -10.48
CA ARG A 63 -3.33 -26.59 -10.23
C ARG A 63 -2.55 -26.24 -11.50
N ARG A 64 -2.47 -27.15 -12.48
CA ARG A 64 -1.79 -26.90 -13.76
C ARG A 64 -2.35 -25.71 -14.54
N PHE A 65 -3.62 -25.36 -14.33
CA PHE A 65 -4.28 -24.24 -15.01
C PHE A 65 -4.25 -22.92 -14.22
N GLU A 66 -3.72 -22.93 -13.00
CA GLU A 66 -3.65 -21.73 -12.15
C GLU A 66 -2.94 -20.59 -12.88
N HIS A 67 -1.80 -20.87 -13.51
CA HIS A 67 -1.05 -19.87 -14.28
C HIS A 67 -1.83 -19.38 -15.49
N ASP A 68 -2.43 -20.27 -16.27
CA ASP A 68 -3.13 -19.90 -17.51
C ASP A 68 -4.39 -19.07 -17.24
N ILE A 69 -5.13 -19.41 -16.18
CA ILE A 69 -6.31 -18.65 -15.75
C ILE A 69 -5.89 -17.28 -15.21
N THR A 70 -4.86 -17.25 -14.35
CA THR A 70 -4.36 -15.98 -13.79
C THR A 70 -3.69 -15.09 -14.83
N ALA A 71 -3.17 -15.65 -15.93
CA ALA A 71 -2.64 -14.89 -17.07
C ALA A 71 -3.70 -14.53 -18.12
N GLY A 72 -4.92 -15.04 -18.01
CA GLY A 72 -5.99 -14.84 -19.00
C GLY A 72 -5.79 -15.63 -20.31
N LEU A 73 -4.91 -16.64 -20.29
CA LEU A 73 -4.63 -17.54 -21.41
C LEU A 73 -5.67 -18.67 -21.52
N LYS A 74 -6.23 -19.10 -20.37
CA LYS A 74 -7.39 -19.99 -20.30
C LYS A 74 -8.65 -19.17 -19.98
N THR A 75 -9.55 -19.13 -20.95
CA THR A 75 -10.83 -18.41 -20.90
C THR A 75 -12.02 -19.33 -21.08
N ILE A 76 -11.83 -20.54 -21.61
CA ILE A 76 -12.90 -21.52 -21.82
C ILE A 76 -12.68 -22.72 -20.90
N THR A 77 -13.76 -23.22 -20.30
CA THR A 77 -13.78 -24.47 -19.54
C THR A 77 -14.97 -25.31 -19.93
N LEU A 78 -14.75 -26.61 -20.11
CA LEU A 78 -15.80 -27.58 -20.37
C LEU A 78 -16.34 -28.15 -19.06
N ARG A 79 -17.66 -28.16 -18.92
CA ARG A 79 -18.38 -28.56 -17.70
C ARG A 79 -19.50 -29.52 -18.02
N ASP A 80 -19.83 -30.42 -17.10
CA ASP A 80 -21.00 -31.29 -17.24
C ASP A 80 -22.29 -30.57 -16.78
N SER A 81 -23.44 -31.25 -16.89
CA SER A 81 -24.74 -30.67 -16.57
C SER A 81 -24.94 -30.28 -15.09
N SER A 82 -24.12 -30.81 -14.16
CA SER A 82 -24.20 -30.42 -12.75
C SER A 82 -23.67 -28.99 -12.51
N GLU A 83 -22.74 -28.54 -13.35
CA GLU A 83 -22.11 -27.22 -13.30
C GLU A 83 -22.65 -26.26 -14.38
N SER A 84 -23.78 -26.57 -15.03
CA SER A 84 -24.37 -25.74 -16.09
C SER A 84 -25.24 -24.58 -15.58
N HIS A 85 -25.34 -24.40 -14.26
CA HIS A 85 -26.26 -23.46 -13.62
C HIS A 85 -25.72 -22.03 -13.54
N PHE A 86 -24.44 -21.81 -13.88
CA PHE A 86 -23.83 -20.49 -13.89
C PHE A 86 -24.45 -19.56 -14.93
N GLN A 87 -24.48 -18.27 -14.63
CA GLN A 87 -25.12 -17.25 -15.48
C GLN A 87 -24.11 -16.19 -15.93
N SER A 88 -24.34 -15.62 -17.12
CA SER A 88 -23.55 -14.48 -17.61
C SER A 88 -23.56 -13.32 -16.60
N GLY A 89 -22.39 -12.71 -16.38
CA GLY A 89 -22.16 -11.64 -15.39
C GLY A 89 -21.92 -12.15 -13.97
N GLN A 90 -22.08 -13.44 -13.70
CA GLN A 90 -21.80 -14.01 -12.39
C GLN A 90 -20.29 -13.99 -12.10
N ARG A 91 -19.91 -13.57 -10.89
CA ARG A 91 -18.54 -13.63 -10.41
C ARG A 91 -18.35 -14.91 -9.60
N LEU A 92 -17.33 -15.68 -9.94
CA LEU A 92 -17.04 -16.97 -9.33
C LEU A 92 -15.68 -16.94 -8.64
N ARG A 93 -15.67 -17.35 -7.37
CA ARG A 93 -14.47 -17.62 -6.59
C ARG A 93 -13.83 -18.91 -7.07
N VAL A 94 -12.57 -18.83 -7.50
CA VAL A 94 -11.86 -19.94 -8.11
C VAL A 94 -10.85 -20.56 -7.16
N GLY A 95 -10.99 -21.86 -6.94
CA GLY A 95 -10.08 -22.68 -6.14
C GLY A 95 -9.31 -23.72 -6.93
N ARG A 96 -8.23 -24.24 -6.35
CA ARG A 96 -7.55 -25.42 -6.88
C ARG A 96 -8.31 -26.68 -6.52
N TYR A 97 -8.51 -27.57 -7.48
CA TYR A 97 -9.22 -28.82 -7.26
C TYR A 97 -8.54 -29.72 -6.22
N GLU A 98 -7.20 -29.69 -6.17
CA GLU A 98 -6.41 -30.60 -5.34
C GLU A 98 -6.44 -30.28 -3.84
N ASP A 99 -6.57 -29.00 -3.48
CA ASP A 99 -6.45 -28.53 -2.10
C ASP A 99 -7.42 -27.40 -1.70
N ASP A 100 -8.35 -27.06 -2.60
CA ASP A 100 -9.37 -26.02 -2.44
C ASP A 100 -8.82 -24.62 -2.12
N VAL A 101 -7.52 -24.39 -2.37
CA VAL A 101 -6.91 -23.08 -2.16
C VAL A 101 -7.41 -22.12 -3.24
N TYR A 102 -8.05 -21.04 -2.81
CA TYR A 102 -8.42 -19.91 -3.65
C TYR A 102 -7.20 -19.30 -4.34
N PHE A 103 -7.33 -18.96 -5.63
CA PHE A 103 -6.26 -18.27 -6.35
C PHE A 103 -6.70 -17.09 -7.22
N CYS A 104 -7.97 -16.99 -7.63
CA CYS A 104 -8.49 -15.80 -8.31
C CYS A 104 -10.01 -15.77 -8.36
N THR A 105 -10.55 -14.67 -8.89
CA THR A 105 -11.98 -14.51 -9.17
C THR A 105 -12.16 -14.28 -10.68
N ILE A 106 -13.10 -15.00 -11.28
CA ILE A 106 -13.43 -14.88 -12.71
C ILE A 106 -14.87 -14.39 -12.87
N GLU A 107 -15.15 -13.80 -14.02
CA GLU A 107 -16.51 -13.43 -14.42
C GLU A 107 -16.96 -14.35 -15.56
N VAL A 108 -18.17 -14.90 -15.44
CA VAL A 108 -18.80 -15.73 -16.46
C VAL A 108 -19.30 -14.83 -17.58
N ILE A 109 -18.84 -15.06 -18.80
CA ILE A 109 -19.27 -14.34 -20.01
C ILE A 109 -20.40 -15.08 -20.71
N SER A 110 -20.33 -16.40 -20.78
CA SER A 110 -21.38 -17.22 -21.37
C SER A 110 -21.28 -18.67 -20.89
N VAL A 111 -22.40 -19.37 -20.93
CA VAL A 111 -22.47 -20.82 -20.74
C VAL A 111 -23.29 -21.37 -21.90
N THR A 112 -22.65 -22.15 -22.79
CA THR A 112 -23.28 -22.64 -24.02
C THR A 112 -23.18 -24.16 -24.09
N PRO A 113 -24.29 -24.89 -24.35
CA PRO A 113 -24.21 -26.32 -24.63
C PRO A 113 -23.36 -26.59 -25.87
N VAL A 114 -22.49 -27.59 -25.81
CA VAL A 114 -21.63 -28.03 -26.91
C VAL A 114 -21.69 -29.56 -27.02
N LEU A 115 -21.91 -30.09 -28.22
CA LEU A 115 -21.86 -31.54 -28.44
C LEU A 115 -20.41 -32.02 -28.46
N LEU A 116 -20.17 -33.26 -28.04
CA LEU A 116 -18.82 -33.84 -28.05
C LEU A 116 -18.19 -33.82 -29.45
N ASP A 117 -19.01 -34.02 -30.48
CA ASP A 117 -18.58 -34.00 -31.87
C ASP A 117 -18.19 -32.60 -32.35
N ASP A 118 -18.79 -31.56 -31.77
CA ASP A 118 -18.59 -30.14 -32.12
C ASP A 118 -17.39 -29.50 -31.39
N LEU A 119 -16.68 -30.24 -30.52
CA LEU A 119 -15.43 -29.76 -29.95
C LEU A 119 -14.39 -29.54 -31.05
N ASP A 120 -13.67 -28.42 -30.96
CA ASP A 120 -12.67 -27.97 -31.92
C ASP A 120 -11.28 -27.78 -31.27
N ASP A 121 -10.29 -27.41 -32.09
CA ASP A 121 -8.92 -27.19 -31.63
C ASP A 121 -8.78 -26.05 -30.61
N GLU A 122 -9.69 -25.08 -30.59
CA GLU A 122 -9.66 -24.02 -29.59
C GLU A 122 -10.09 -24.56 -28.22
N HIS A 123 -11.15 -25.38 -28.15
CA HIS A 123 -11.52 -26.08 -26.91
C HIS A 123 -10.36 -26.95 -26.40
N ALA A 124 -9.66 -27.64 -27.30
CA ALA A 124 -8.51 -28.48 -26.96
C ALA A 124 -7.31 -27.67 -26.43
N ARG A 125 -6.99 -26.56 -27.11
CA ARG A 125 -5.94 -25.62 -26.70
C ARG A 125 -6.18 -25.08 -25.31
N GLN A 126 -7.43 -24.77 -24.98
CA GLN A 126 -7.84 -24.26 -23.66
C GLN A 126 -7.67 -25.29 -22.54
N GLU A 127 -7.60 -26.58 -22.88
CA GLU A 127 -7.34 -27.68 -21.95
C GLU A 127 -5.88 -28.19 -22.01
N ASN A 128 -4.98 -27.46 -22.70
CA ASN A 128 -3.56 -27.79 -22.91
C ASN A 128 -3.33 -29.20 -23.48
N MET A 129 -4.14 -29.61 -24.47
CA MET A 129 -4.00 -30.90 -25.15
C MET A 129 -4.49 -30.83 -26.60
N THR A 130 -4.26 -31.89 -27.37
CA THR A 130 -4.80 -32.01 -28.73
C THR A 130 -6.30 -32.37 -28.71
N LEU A 131 -7.03 -32.08 -29.79
CA LEU A 131 -8.46 -32.40 -29.88
C LEU A 131 -8.75 -33.90 -29.74
N ALA A 132 -7.87 -34.75 -30.28
CA ALA A 132 -7.99 -36.20 -30.14
C ALA A 132 -7.84 -36.65 -28.69
N GLU A 133 -6.83 -36.12 -27.98
CA GLU A 133 -6.61 -36.39 -26.55
C GLU A 133 -7.78 -35.87 -25.70
N LEU A 134 -8.29 -34.66 -25.99
CA LEU A 134 -9.43 -34.10 -25.25
C LEU A 134 -10.67 -34.98 -25.38
N LYS A 135 -11.04 -35.37 -26.60
CA LYS A 135 -12.20 -36.26 -26.83
C LYS A 135 -12.01 -37.61 -26.14
N GLN A 136 -10.80 -38.16 -26.16
CA GLN A 136 -10.50 -39.41 -25.47
C GLN A 136 -10.63 -39.28 -23.94
N VAL A 137 -10.02 -38.26 -23.34
CA VAL A 137 -10.07 -38.01 -21.89
C VAL A 137 -11.50 -37.80 -21.40
N ILE A 138 -12.31 -37.03 -22.15
CA ILE A 138 -13.73 -36.84 -21.82
C ILE A 138 -14.49 -38.17 -21.90
N GLY A 139 -14.26 -38.97 -22.94
CA GLY A 139 -14.89 -40.28 -23.10
C GLY A 139 -14.54 -41.28 -21.99
N ASP A 140 -13.29 -41.24 -21.50
CA ASP A 140 -12.81 -42.08 -20.41
C ASP A 140 -13.41 -41.67 -19.05
N ILE A 141 -13.54 -40.36 -18.79
CA ILE A 141 -14.09 -39.84 -17.53
C ILE A 141 -15.63 -39.92 -17.50
N TYR A 142 -16.29 -39.67 -18.64
CA TYR A 142 -17.75 -39.62 -18.76
C TYR A 142 -18.28 -40.54 -19.88
N PRO A 143 -18.31 -41.87 -19.67
CA PRO A 143 -18.79 -42.81 -20.67
C PRO A 143 -20.25 -42.54 -21.07
N GLY A 144 -20.49 -42.34 -22.37
CA GLY A 144 -21.84 -42.11 -22.93
C GLY A 144 -22.35 -40.67 -22.85
N LEU A 145 -21.51 -39.71 -22.45
CA LEU A 145 -21.84 -38.29 -22.46
C LEU A 145 -21.79 -37.72 -23.90
N ASN A 146 -22.90 -37.15 -24.36
CA ASN A 146 -23.01 -36.60 -25.72
C ASN A 146 -22.89 -35.07 -25.78
N ALA A 147 -23.06 -34.39 -24.65
CA ALA A 147 -23.06 -32.93 -24.58
C ALA A 147 -22.40 -32.45 -23.29
N LEU A 148 -21.70 -31.33 -23.40
CA LEU A 148 -21.06 -30.57 -22.34
C LEU A 148 -21.59 -29.13 -22.37
N TYR A 149 -21.14 -28.32 -21.42
CA TYR A 149 -21.35 -26.89 -21.38
C TYR A 149 -19.98 -26.20 -21.47
N ALA A 150 -19.76 -25.47 -22.55
CA ALA A 150 -18.60 -24.59 -22.68
C ALA A 150 -18.92 -23.28 -21.94
N MET A 151 -18.21 -23.05 -20.83
CA MET A 151 -18.28 -21.80 -20.10
C MET A 151 -17.11 -20.91 -20.51
N THR A 152 -17.44 -19.74 -21.07
CA THR A 152 -16.46 -18.69 -21.34
C THR A 152 -16.38 -17.77 -20.15
N THR A 153 -15.17 -17.45 -19.72
CA THR A 153 -14.87 -16.66 -18.56
C THR A 153 -13.78 -15.65 -18.91
N GLN A 154 -13.77 -14.53 -18.20
CA GLN A 154 -12.65 -13.61 -18.20
C GLN A 154 -12.11 -13.48 -16.79
N LYS A 155 -10.78 -13.35 -16.68
CA LYS A 155 -10.18 -12.93 -15.42
C LYS A 155 -10.74 -11.54 -15.11
N ASN A 156 -11.39 -11.40 -13.97
CA ASN A 156 -11.78 -10.08 -13.53
C ASN A 156 -10.50 -9.31 -13.21
N ALA A 157 -10.29 -8.17 -13.86
CA ALA A 157 -9.11 -7.36 -13.59
C ALA A 157 -9.13 -7.03 -12.11
N LYS A 158 -8.04 -7.37 -11.40
CA LYS A 158 -7.90 -7.06 -9.99
C LYS A 158 -8.13 -5.56 -9.83
N LYS A 159 -9.19 -5.18 -9.10
CA LYS A 159 -9.47 -3.78 -8.77
C LYS A 159 -8.30 -3.27 -7.95
N VAL A 160 -7.44 -2.46 -8.53
CA VAL A 160 -6.29 -1.87 -7.84
C VAL A 160 -6.30 -0.35 -7.98
N PRO A 161 -5.81 0.39 -6.99
CA PRO A 161 -5.67 1.83 -7.10
C PRO A 161 -4.75 2.22 -8.28
N VAL A 162 -5.18 3.21 -9.07
CA VAL A 162 -4.45 3.67 -10.27
C VAL A 162 -3.84 5.04 -10.03
N ARG A 163 -2.58 5.24 -10.44
CA ARG A 163 -1.92 6.54 -10.34
C ARG A 163 -2.25 7.42 -11.52
N VAL A 164 -2.74 8.62 -11.25
CA VAL A 164 -2.91 9.70 -12.22
C VAL A 164 -1.90 10.80 -11.89
N ARG A 165 -1.19 11.33 -12.88
CA ARG A 165 -0.26 12.44 -12.66
C ARG A 165 -0.95 13.76 -12.97
N ASN A 166 -0.68 14.76 -12.15
CA ASN A 166 -1.16 16.12 -12.36
C ASN A 166 0.05 17.04 -12.56
N GLU A 167 -0.13 18.08 -13.38
CA GLU A 167 0.88 19.12 -13.51
C GLU A 167 1.04 19.85 -12.16
N LEU A 168 2.28 19.99 -11.68
CA LEU A 168 2.53 20.74 -10.45
C LEU A 168 2.35 22.23 -10.75
N LYS A 169 1.37 22.86 -10.09
CA LYS A 169 1.17 24.32 -10.10
C LYS A 169 1.14 24.87 -8.69
N PHE A 170 1.62 26.09 -8.54
CA PHE A 170 1.48 26.90 -7.33
C PHE A 170 0.33 27.87 -7.54
N ARG A 171 -0.60 27.91 -6.60
CA ARG A 171 -1.82 28.72 -6.72
C ARG A 171 -2.00 29.58 -5.49
N GLU A 172 -2.22 30.87 -5.70
CA GLU A 172 -2.67 31.75 -4.62
C GLU A 172 -4.18 31.62 -4.47
N LEU A 173 -4.64 31.40 -3.24
CA LEU A 173 -6.05 31.25 -2.90
C LEU A 173 -6.46 32.27 -1.85
N THR A 174 -7.72 32.71 -1.93
CA THR A 174 -8.33 33.62 -0.96
C THR A 174 -9.39 32.89 -0.16
N VAL A 175 -9.42 33.09 1.16
CA VAL A 175 -10.48 32.57 2.04
C VAL A 175 -11.80 33.24 1.66
N LYS A 176 -12.80 32.43 1.30
CA LYS A 176 -14.16 32.87 1.00
C LYS A 176 -15.05 32.75 2.23
N THR A 177 -15.06 31.58 2.87
CA THR A 177 -15.84 31.32 4.07
C THR A 177 -15.06 30.45 5.06
N LYS A 178 -15.46 30.52 6.33
CA LYS A 178 -14.92 29.74 7.43
C LYS A 178 -16.06 29.22 8.30
N THR A 179 -16.01 27.95 8.68
CA THR A 179 -17.03 27.33 9.54
C THR A 179 -16.37 26.35 10.50
N LEU A 180 -16.79 26.37 11.77
CA LEU A 180 -16.35 25.40 12.77
C LEU A 180 -17.20 24.12 12.63
N ILE A 181 -16.55 22.98 12.41
CA ILE A 181 -17.19 21.67 12.24
C ILE A 181 -16.80 20.75 13.39
N ALA A 182 -17.80 20.13 14.03
CA ALA A 182 -17.63 19.15 15.12
C ALA A 182 -16.71 19.66 16.26
N SER A 183 -16.68 20.98 16.49
CA SER A 183 -15.76 21.66 17.42
C SER A 183 -14.26 21.31 17.24
N THR A 184 -13.91 20.69 16.11
CA THR A 184 -12.62 20.01 15.90
C THR A 184 -11.90 20.52 14.66
N PHE A 185 -12.64 20.99 13.65
CA PHE A 185 -12.07 21.47 12.38
C PHE A 185 -12.57 22.87 12.05
N TYR A 186 -11.67 23.74 11.58
CA TYR A 186 -12.10 24.86 10.75
C TYR A 186 -12.14 24.44 9.29
N ARG A 187 -13.35 24.40 8.73
CA ARG A 187 -13.59 24.25 7.29
C ARG A 187 -13.46 25.59 6.61
N LEU A 188 -12.53 25.72 5.68
CA LEU A 188 -12.33 26.91 4.87
C LEU A 188 -12.68 26.59 3.43
N VAL A 189 -13.58 27.38 2.84
CA VAL A 189 -13.77 27.43 1.40
C VAL A 189 -12.85 28.52 0.85
N LEU A 190 -11.97 28.13 -0.06
CA LEU A 190 -10.97 28.98 -0.69
C LEU A 190 -11.34 29.16 -2.16
N THR A 191 -11.09 30.33 -2.74
CA THR A 191 -11.39 30.61 -4.15
C THR A 191 -10.23 31.27 -4.86
N SER A 192 -10.08 31.00 -6.15
CA SER A 192 -9.11 31.63 -7.04
C SER A 192 -9.38 31.27 -8.50
N PRO A 193 -9.30 32.21 -9.46
CA PRO A 193 -9.32 31.86 -10.88
C PRO A 193 -8.23 30.86 -11.29
N GLN A 194 -7.14 30.77 -10.52
CA GLN A 194 -6.04 29.81 -10.77
C GLN A 194 -6.44 28.36 -10.49
N LEU A 195 -7.64 28.11 -9.94
CA LEU A 195 -8.18 26.77 -9.72
C LEU A 195 -8.89 26.20 -10.96
N ALA A 196 -9.01 26.94 -12.07
CA ALA A 196 -9.74 26.50 -13.26
C ALA A 196 -9.28 25.14 -13.83
N ASP A 197 -8.01 24.78 -13.61
CA ASP A 197 -7.41 23.51 -14.05
C ASP A 197 -7.01 22.59 -12.88
N PHE A 198 -7.49 22.88 -11.67
CA PHE A 198 -7.21 22.06 -10.51
C PHE A 198 -7.88 20.69 -10.66
N SER A 199 -7.14 19.62 -10.35
CA SER A 199 -7.66 18.26 -10.37
C SER A 199 -7.20 17.51 -9.14
N SER A 200 -8.13 16.84 -8.47
CA SER A 200 -7.87 15.92 -7.38
C SER A 200 -8.86 14.78 -7.49
N GLN A 201 -8.40 13.61 -7.94
CA GLN A 201 -9.27 12.46 -8.19
C GLN A 201 -9.21 11.41 -7.08
N GLY A 202 -8.11 11.36 -6.32
CA GLY A 202 -7.95 10.42 -5.21
C GLY A 202 -8.52 11.01 -3.91
N PHE A 203 -9.17 10.17 -3.11
CA PHE A 203 -9.75 10.61 -1.83
C PHE A 203 -8.67 10.98 -0.81
N ASP A 204 -7.47 10.43 -0.94
CA ASP A 204 -6.30 10.66 -0.09
C ASP A 204 -5.23 11.53 -0.77
N ASP A 205 -5.62 12.25 -1.82
CA ASP A 205 -4.79 13.27 -2.43
C ASP A 205 -4.37 14.30 -1.39
N HIS A 206 -3.17 14.86 -1.55
CA HIS A 206 -2.68 15.93 -0.71
C HIS A 206 -2.11 17.06 -1.55
N ILE A 207 -2.36 18.27 -1.07
CA ILE A 207 -1.72 19.51 -1.52
C ILE A 207 -0.79 20.02 -0.44
N LYS A 208 0.22 20.78 -0.85
CA LYS A 208 1.07 21.51 0.09
C LYS A 208 0.52 22.91 0.28
N VAL A 209 0.07 23.24 1.48
CA VAL A 209 -0.37 24.59 1.87
C VAL A 209 0.83 25.34 2.44
N PHE A 210 1.06 26.56 1.96
CA PHE A 210 2.11 27.47 2.39
C PHE A 210 1.47 28.62 3.17
N PHE A 211 1.84 28.74 4.45
CA PHE A 211 1.29 29.75 5.36
C PHE A 211 2.12 31.04 5.27
N PRO A 212 1.47 32.21 5.13
CA PRO A 212 2.19 33.48 5.06
C PRO A 212 3.06 33.69 6.29
N ALA A 213 4.26 34.24 6.09
CA ALA A 213 5.12 34.69 7.18
C ALA A 213 4.56 35.99 7.80
N GLU A 214 5.01 36.38 9.00
CA GLU A 214 4.53 37.58 9.69
C GLU A 214 4.70 38.88 8.87
N ASN A 215 5.67 38.91 7.94
CA ASN A 215 5.89 40.03 7.03
C ASN A 215 5.01 40.00 5.76
N GLY A 216 4.20 38.94 5.56
CA GLY A 216 3.28 38.79 4.44
C GLY A 216 3.89 38.49 3.07
N GLU A 217 5.22 38.43 2.95
CA GLU A 217 5.89 38.20 1.66
C GLU A 217 6.09 36.69 1.39
N PHE A 218 5.50 36.19 0.30
CA PHE A 218 5.87 34.91 -0.28
C PHE A 218 5.93 35.01 -1.80
N THR A 219 7.09 34.67 -2.37
CA THR A 219 7.24 34.48 -3.82
C THR A 219 7.13 32.99 -4.12
N PRO A 220 6.09 32.53 -4.86
CA PRO A 220 5.97 31.12 -5.23
C PRO A 220 7.14 30.72 -6.14
N PRO A 221 7.63 29.48 -6.02
CA PRO A 221 8.71 29.00 -6.88
C PRO A 221 8.23 28.79 -8.32
N GLN A 222 9.16 28.85 -9.27
CA GLN A 222 8.87 28.57 -10.68
C GLN A 222 9.00 27.07 -10.97
N VAL A 223 8.10 26.54 -11.79
CA VAL A 223 8.15 25.16 -12.28
C VAL A 223 8.76 25.19 -13.69
N THR A 224 9.93 24.59 -13.84
CA THR A 224 10.65 24.47 -15.11
C THR A 224 10.76 23.00 -15.53
N SER A 225 11.23 22.75 -16.75
CA SER A 225 11.55 21.39 -17.23
C SER A 225 12.65 20.70 -16.41
N GLU A 226 13.51 21.47 -15.75
CA GLU A 226 14.61 20.98 -14.89
C GLU A 226 14.19 20.78 -13.43
N GLY A 227 13.02 21.30 -13.02
CA GLY A 227 12.47 21.12 -11.68
C GLY A 227 11.83 22.37 -11.07
N ILE A 228 11.76 22.40 -9.74
CA ILE A 228 11.22 23.56 -9.01
C ILE A 228 12.38 24.50 -8.66
N VAL A 229 12.37 25.70 -9.23
CA VAL A 229 13.34 26.75 -8.93
C VAL A 229 12.77 27.66 -7.85
N TRP A 230 13.39 27.62 -6.67
CA TRP A 230 13.06 28.51 -5.56
C TRP A 230 13.87 29.80 -5.69
N GLY A 231 13.23 30.96 -5.50
CA GLY A 231 13.93 32.25 -5.43
C GLY A 231 14.68 32.45 -4.11
N ASP A 232 15.35 33.61 -3.97
CA ASP A 232 16.24 33.96 -2.86
C ASP A 232 15.52 34.37 -1.55
N GLY A 233 14.28 33.90 -1.34
CA GLY A 233 13.45 34.22 -0.19
C GLY A 233 13.40 33.13 0.88
N ALA A 234 13.12 33.50 2.13
CA ALA A 234 12.82 32.56 3.19
C ALA A 234 11.58 31.73 2.80
N ARG A 235 11.69 30.41 2.88
CA ARG A 235 10.57 29.53 2.53
C ARG A 235 9.51 29.59 3.63
N PRO A 236 8.24 29.89 3.32
CA PRO A 236 7.19 29.87 4.30
C PRO A 236 7.03 28.47 4.87
N GLN A 237 6.48 28.40 6.09
CA GLN A 237 6.13 27.11 6.66
C GLN A 237 5.02 26.49 5.82
N SER A 238 5.14 25.19 5.56
CA SER A 238 4.16 24.47 4.75
C SER A 238 3.66 23.21 5.45
N ARG A 239 2.42 22.81 5.21
CA ARG A 239 1.86 21.53 5.66
C ARG A 239 1.08 20.86 4.53
N ASP A 240 1.01 19.53 4.58
CA ASP A 240 0.22 18.76 3.64
C ASP A 240 -1.23 18.70 4.14
N TYR A 241 -2.18 18.94 3.24
CA TYR A 241 -3.62 18.95 3.54
C TYR A 241 -4.38 18.21 2.44
N THR A 242 -5.45 17.51 2.84
CA THR A 242 -6.37 16.84 1.93
C THR A 242 -7.30 17.85 1.28
N PRO A 243 -7.38 17.96 -0.06
CA PRO A 243 -8.49 18.60 -0.76
C PRO A 243 -9.78 17.89 -0.36
N LEU A 244 -10.66 18.53 0.41
CA LEU A 244 -11.89 17.90 0.87
C LEU A 244 -12.92 17.84 -0.27
N ASP A 245 -13.11 18.97 -0.95
CA ASP A 245 -14.05 19.12 -2.05
C ASP A 245 -13.54 20.19 -3.02
N PHE A 246 -13.89 20.06 -4.29
CA PHE A 246 -13.51 21.01 -5.34
C PHE A 246 -14.66 21.23 -6.33
N ASP A 247 -15.09 22.48 -6.47
CA ASP A 247 -16.06 22.93 -7.44
C ASP A 247 -15.35 23.69 -8.56
N ALA A 248 -15.29 23.07 -9.74
CA ALA A 248 -14.62 23.63 -10.91
C ALA A 248 -15.36 24.84 -11.50
N GLU A 249 -16.70 24.86 -11.46
CA GLU A 249 -17.49 25.96 -12.00
C GLU A 249 -17.32 27.23 -11.17
N ARG A 250 -17.26 27.08 -9.84
CA ARG A 250 -17.05 28.18 -8.90
C ARG A 250 -15.59 28.49 -8.62
N CYS A 251 -14.68 27.63 -9.08
CA CYS A 251 -13.26 27.69 -8.71
C CYS A 251 -13.08 27.76 -7.19
N GLU A 252 -13.72 26.83 -6.49
CA GLU A 252 -13.72 26.75 -5.02
C GLU A 252 -13.09 25.45 -4.54
N LEU A 253 -12.15 25.55 -3.61
CA LEU A 253 -11.48 24.43 -2.97
C LEU A 253 -11.77 24.46 -1.47
N THR A 254 -12.28 23.35 -0.94
CA THR A 254 -12.56 23.22 0.49
C THR A 254 -11.44 22.46 1.19
N LEU A 255 -10.96 23.01 2.32
CA LEU A 255 -9.96 22.37 3.19
C LEU A 255 -10.44 22.39 4.64
N ASP A 256 -10.19 21.30 5.36
CA ASP A 256 -10.49 21.20 6.78
C ASP A 256 -9.20 21.18 7.62
N PHE A 257 -9.10 22.14 8.53
CA PHE A 257 -7.96 22.33 9.42
C PHE A 257 -8.26 21.77 10.80
N TYR A 258 -7.63 20.63 11.14
CA TYR A 258 -7.72 20.04 12.47
C TYR A 258 -7.15 21.01 13.52
N LEU A 259 -7.93 21.28 14.56
CA LEU A 259 -7.58 22.20 15.63
C LEU A 259 -6.87 21.45 16.75
N HIS A 260 -5.65 21.87 17.03
CA HIS A 260 -4.87 21.42 18.17
C HIS A 260 -4.03 22.55 18.74
N ASP A 261 -3.42 22.30 19.89
CA ASP A 261 -2.51 23.26 20.51
C ASP A 261 -1.18 23.30 19.77
N GLY A 262 -0.71 24.52 19.52
CA GLY A 262 0.52 24.80 18.77
C GLY A 262 0.44 24.50 17.28
N GLY A 263 1.41 25.03 16.52
CA GLY A 263 1.57 24.76 15.09
C GLY A 263 0.94 25.81 14.18
N VAL A 264 1.71 26.20 13.15
CA VAL A 264 1.37 27.28 12.21
C VAL A 264 0.00 27.14 11.57
N ALA A 265 -0.41 25.91 11.22
CA ALA A 265 -1.65 25.69 10.47
C ALA A 265 -2.89 25.83 11.36
N SER A 266 -2.87 25.29 12.58
CA SER A 266 -3.94 25.44 13.56
C SER A 266 -4.09 26.90 14.00
N SER A 267 -2.98 27.58 14.29
CA SER A 267 -2.98 29.01 14.62
C SER A 267 -3.52 29.87 13.49
N TRP A 268 -3.01 29.68 12.27
CA TRP A 268 -3.47 30.42 11.10
C TRP A 268 -4.96 30.18 10.84
N ALA A 269 -5.42 28.93 10.87
CA ALA A 269 -6.85 28.62 10.65
C ALA A 269 -7.76 29.23 11.71
N LYS A 270 -7.30 29.34 12.98
CA LYS A 270 -8.03 30.02 14.06
C LYS A 270 -8.19 31.51 13.81
N GLU A 271 -7.18 32.16 13.26
CA GLU A 271 -7.17 33.61 13.00
C GLU A 271 -7.77 33.99 11.64
N ALA A 272 -7.71 33.08 10.66
CA ALA A 272 -8.12 33.32 9.28
C ALA A 272 -9.55 33.88 9.17
N GLN A 273 -9.72 34.85 8.27
CA GLN A 273 -10.97 35.54 7.95
C GLN A 273 -11.18 35.58 6.43
N PRO A 274 -12.43 35.76 5.95
CA PRO A 274 -12.68 36.02 4.54
C PRO A 274 -11.82 37.17 4.01
N GLY A 275 -11.12 36.94 2.90
CA GLY A 275 -10.15 37.88 2.31
C GLY A 275 -8.69 37.54 2.57
N ASP A 276 -8.36 36.74 3.60
CA ASP A 276 -6.98 36.30 3.83
C ASP A 276 -6.50 35.39 2.70
N THR A 277 -5.20 35.43 2.39
CA THR A 277 -4.61 34.61 1.32
C THR A 277 -3.61 33.59 1.85
N LEU A 278 -3.48 32.50 1.09
CA LEU A 278 -2.42 31.51 1.23
C LEU A 278 -2.05 30.95 -0.14
N PHE A 279 -0.93 30.24 -0.20
CA PHE A 279 -0.54 29.52 -1.42
C PHE A 279 -0.69 28.03 -1.24
N ILE A 280 -1.02 27.34 -2.33
CA ILE A 280 -0.98 25.88 -2.41
C ILE A 280 -0.03 25.42 -3.51
N GLY A 281 0.50 24.22 -3.37
CA GLY A 281 1.23 23.50 -4.43
C GLY A 281 0.64 22.11 -4.64
N GLY A 282 0.38 21.77 -5.90
CA GLY A 282 -0.16 20.46 -6.28
C GLY A 282 -1.70 20.42 -6.44
N PRO A 283 -2.33 19.24 -6.30
CA PRO A 283 -1.69 17.95 -5.99
C PRO A 283 -0.80 17.50 -7.15
N ARG A 284 0.27 16.76 -6.87
CA ARG A 284 1.24 16.30 -7.90
C ARG A 284 0.77 15.08 -8.68
N GLY A 285 -0.29 14.45 -8.19
CA GLY A 285 -0.89 13.26 -8.74
C GLY A 285 -1.88 12.72 -7.75
N SER A 286 -2.70 11.80 -8.24
CA SER A 286 -3.75 11.16 -7.49
C SER A 286 -3.53 9.65 -7.48
N LEU A 287 -3.96 9.01 -6.40
CA LEU A 287 -4.16 7.58 -6.37
C LEU A 287 -5.68 7.31 -6.39
N VAL A 288 -6.20 6.97 -7.57
CA VAL A 288 -7.62 6.75 -7.79
C VAL A 288 -7.95 5.32 -7.36
N THR A 289 -8.59 5.20 -6.19
CA THR A 289 -8.99 3.91 -5.62
C THR A 289 -10.44 3.58 -6.03
N PRO A 290 -10.71 2.40 -6.62
CA PRO A 290 -12.06 1.94 -6.93
C PRO A 290 -13.02 2.10 -5.74
N THR A 291 -14.25 2.55 -5.96
CA THR A 291 -15.22 2.87 -4.89
C THR A 291 -16.08 1.68 -4.47
N ASP A 292 -16.00 0.57 -5.20
CA ASP A 292 -16.93 -0.55 -5.19
C ASP A 292 -16.33 -1.84 -4.59
N TYR A 293 -15.29 -1.74 -3.76
CA TYR A 293 -14.85 -2.88 -2.95
C TYR A 293 -15.95 -3.20 -1.93
N HIS A 294 -16.42 -4.44 -1.90
CA HIS A 294 -17.50 -4.83 -0.99
C HIS A 294 -17.13 -4.66 0.49
N TRP A 295 -15.86 -4.87 0.87
CA TRP A 295 -15.40 -4.67 2.26
C TRP A 295 -14.28 -3.62 2.35
N GLN A 296 -14.45 -2.60 3.19
CA GLN A 296 -13.48 -1.51 3.30
C GLN A 296 -13.23 -1.13 4.76
N LEU A 297 -11.95 -1.01 5.13
CA LEU A 297 -11.52 -0.61 6.47
C LEU A 297 -10.65 0.64 6.41
N TYR A 298 -11.05 1.68 7.15
CA TYR A 298 -10.29 2.92 7.28
C TYR A 298 -9.81 3.08 8.71
N VAL A 299 -8.50 3.08 8.91
CA VAL A 299 -7.85 3.29 10.20
C VAL A 299 -7.18 4.66 10.17
N THR A 300 -7.54 5.54 11.10
CA THR A 300 -7.06 6.92 11.10
C THR A 300 -6.96 7.51 12.49
N ASP A 301 -6.32 8.67 12.63
CA ASP A 301 -6.58 9.63 13.70
C ASP A 301 -7.33 10.85 13.13
N GLU A 302 -7.41 11.96 13.86
CA GLU A 302 -8.11 13.15 13.40
C GLU A 302 -7.52 13.74 12.10
N SER A 303 -6.23 13.53 11.83
CA SER A 303 -5.56 14.08 10.64
C SER A 303 -6.06 13.45 9.33
N GLY A 304 -6.54 12.21 9.36
CA GLY A 304 -7.07 11.53 8.18
C GLY A 304 -8.60 11.58 8.06
N LEU A 305 -9.33 12.13 9.04
CA LEU A 305 -10.80 12.26 8.96
C LEU A 305 -11.30 12.99 7.71
N PRO A 306 -10.66 14.09 7.23
CA PRO A 306 -11.08 14.72 5.97
C PRO A 306 -11.01 13.78 4.75
N ALA A 307 -9.98 12.94 4.65
CA ALA A 307 -9.87 11.95 3.58
C ALA A 307 -10.94 10.85 3.70
N VAL A 308 -11.19 10.37 4.92
CA VAL A 308 -12.28 9.39 5.18
C VAL A 308 -13.63 10.00 4.80
N ARG A 309 -13.94 11.23 5.22
CA ARG A 309 -15.19 11.90 4.87
C ARG A 309 -15.36 12.00 3.35
N ARG A 310 -14.34 12.51 2.65
CA ARG A 310 -14.33 12.58 1.18
C ARG A 310 -14.57 11.21 0.55
N ARG A 311 -13.96 10.17 1.10
CA ARG A 311 -14.15 8.80 0.62
C ARG A 311 -15.59 8.35 0.81
N LEU A 312 -16.16 8.49 2.00
CA LEU A 312 -17.54 8.08 2.29
C LEU A 312 -18.57 8.77 1.38
N GLN A 313 -18.33 10.01 0.96
CA GLN A 313 -19.18 10.72 0.00
C GLN A 313 -19.20 10.09 -1.40
N SER A 314 -18.15 9.35 -1.77
CA SER A 314 -17.98 8.72 -3.09
C SER A 314 -18.40 7.25 -3.16
N LEU A 315 -18.74 6.62 -2.02
CA LEU A 315 -19.06 5.20 -1.94
C LEU A 315 -20.52 4.92 -2.31
N SER A 316 -20.78 3.75 -2.91
CA SER A 316 -22.14 3.24 -3.13
C SER A 316 -22.78 2.76 -1.82
N GLN A 317 -24.11 2.64 -1.76
CA GLN A 317 -24.79 2.17 -0.55
C GLN A 317 -24.58 0.67 -0.23
N GLU A 318 -24.08 -0.11 -1.18
CA GLU A 318 -23.94 -1.57 -1.08
C GLU A 318 -22.59 -2.04 -0.48
N VAL A 319 -21.71 -1.12 -0.07
CA VAL A 319 -20.40 -1.50 0.50
C VAL A 319 -20.43 -1.59 2.02
N GLN A 320 -19.69 -2.55 2.58
CA GLN A 320 -19.44 -2.65 4.02
C GLN A 320 -18.23 -1.81 4.39
N VAL A 321 -18.46 -0.77 5.20
CA VAL A 321 -17.41 0.16 5.62
C VAL A 321 -17.31 0.22 7.13
N GLU A 322 -16.09 0.10 7.63
CA GLU A 322 -15.76 0.33 9.03
C GLU A 322 -14.63 1.36 9.14
N VAL A 323 -14.75 2.25 10.13
CA VAL A 323 -13.78 3.31 10.40
C VAL A 323 -13.33 3.20 11.85
N LEU A 324 -12.03 2.98 12.05
CA LEU A 324 -11.40 2.93 13.37
C LEU A 324 -10.59 4.22 13.55
N VAL A 325 -10.91 4.98 14.60
CA VAL A 325 -10.33 6.29 14.85
C VAL A 325 -9.56 6.30 16.17
N ASN A 326 -8.25 6.52 16.11
CA ASN A 326 -7.42 6.81 17.28
C ASN A 326 -7.45 8.31 17.59
N CYS A 327 -8.59 8.79 18.09
CA CYS A 327 -8.79 10.20 18.41
C CYS A 327 -8.35 10.54 19.84
N ARG A 328 -7.87 11.77 20.04
CA ARG A 328 -7.63 12.36 21.37
C ARG A 328 -8.93 12.65 22.11
N HIS A 329 -9.96 13.06 21.36
CA HIS A 329 -11.28 13.38 21.88
C HIS A 329 -12.35 12.70 21.04
N THR A 330 -13.29 12.02 21.68
CA THR A 330 -14.38 11.28 21.00
C THR A 330 -15.36 12.20 20.27
N ASP A 331 -15.44 13.48 20.66
CA ASP A 331 -16.29 14.49 20.02
C ASP A 331 -15.89 14.70 18.55
N SER A 332 -14.63 14.43 18.21
CA SER A 332 -14.15 14.46 16.81
C SER A 332 -14.88 13.47 15.90
N LEU A 333 -15.56 12.45 16.45
CA LEU A 333 -16.39 11.54 15.66
C LEU A 333 -17.66 12.19 15.12
N GLU A 334 -18.15 13.29 15.71
CA GLU A 334 -19.29 14.05 15.16
C GLU A 334 -19.02 14.54 13.74
N TYR A 335 -17.74 14.66 13.36
CA TYR A 335 -17.31 15.01 12.01
C TYR A 335 -17.83 14.04 10.91
N LEU A 336 -18.11 12.78 11.28
CA LEU A 336 -18.64 11.75 10.38
C LEU A 336 -20.12 11.43 10.63
N SER A 337 -20.82 12.22 11.46
CA SER A 337 -22.22 11.96 11.87
C SER A 337 -23.23 11.95 10.71
N GLU A 338 -22.90 12.56 9.58
CA GLU A 338 -23.75 12.54 8.37
C GLU A 338 -23.76 11.17 7.64
N PHE A 339 -22.92 10.22 8.06
CA PHE A 339 -22.85 8.86 7.50
C PHE A 339 -23.35 7.80 8.49
N PRO A 340 -24.65 7.79 8.86
CA PRO A 340 -25.18 6.93 9.91
C PRO A 340 -25.10 5.42 9.59
N ALA A 341 -24.93 5.06 8.33
CA ALA A 341 -24.78 3.66 7.89
C ALA A 341 -23.37 3.08 8.15
N VAL A 342 -22.38 3.95 8.41
CA VAL A 342 -20.97 3.54 8.57
C VAL A 342 -20.67 3.22 10.02
N LYS A 343 -20.00 2.10 10.28
CA LYS A 343 -19.57 1.73 11.63
C LYS A 343 -18.31 2.51 11.98
N VAL A 344 -18.44 3.52 12.84
CA VAL A 344 -17.31 4.33 13.33
C VAL A 344 -17.01 3.97 14.79
N ARG A 345 -15.74 3.71 15.12
CA ARG A 345 -15.29 3.38 16.48
C ARG A 345 -14.11 4.23 16.90
N ALA A 346 -14.19 4.86 18.07
CA ALA A 346 -13.02 5.39 18.75
C ALA A 346 -12.26 4.24 19.43
N LEU A 347 -11.00 4.02 19.05
CA LEU A 347 -10.14 2.97 19.60
C LEU A 347 -8.73 3.52 19.76
N THR A 348 -8.08 3.20 20.86
CA THR A 348 -6.63 3.46 21.02
C THR A 348 -5.82 2.64 20.02
N HIS A 349 -4.57 3.05 19.77
CA HIS A 349 -3.66 2.28 18.91
C HIS A 349 -3.56 0.78 19.29
N GLY A 350 -3.50 0.47 20.60
CA GLY A 350 -3.44 -0.91 21.08
C GLY A 350 -4.72 -1.70 20.80
N GLU A 351 -5.88 -1.07 20.96
CA GLU A 351 -7.18 -1.68 20.64
C GLU A 351 -7.38 -1.86 19.13
N ILE A 352 -6.87 -0.94 18.30
CA ILE A 352 -6.86 -1.12 16.85
C ILE A 352 -6.00 -2.32 16.47
N ALA A 353 -4.79 -2.45 17.03
CA ALA A 353 -3.95 -3.61 16.78
C ALA A 353 -4.63 -4.93 17.21
N GLU A 354 -5.33 -4.93 18.35
CA GLU A 354 -6.10 -6.07 18.82
C GLU A 354 -7.30 -6.39 17.94
N TYR A 355 -8.01 -5.37 17.47
CA TYR A 355 -9.10 -5.51 16.51
C TYR A 355 -8.59 -6.15 15.21
N LEU A 356 -7.48 -5.65 14.66
CA LEU A 356 -6.90 -6.18 13.42
C LEU A 356 -6.42 -7.63 13.57
N ARG A 357 -6.05 -8.08 14.78
CA ARG A 357 -5.74 -9.50 15.04
C ARG A 357 -6.94 -10.42 14.84
N HIS A 358 -8.15 -9.95 15.17
CA HIS A 358 -9.37 -10.75 15.16
C HIS A 358 -10.30 -10.45 13.98
N ALA A 359 -10.01 -9.39 13.21
CA ALA A 359 -10.82 -9.03 12.06
C ALA A 359 -10.85 -10.14 11.01
N GLU A 360 -12.05 -10.56 10.63
CA GLU A 360 -12.30 -11.47 9.50
C GLU A 360 -12.24 -10.65 8.20
N ILE A 361 -11.06 -10.61 7.60
CA ILE A 361 -10.81 -9.90 6.34
C ILE A 361 -11.11 -10.88 5.20
N PRO A 362 -11.99 -10.54 4.24
CA PRO A 362 -12.24 -11.38 3.07
C PRO A 362 -10.95 -11.65 2.30
N ALA A 363 -10.89 -12.78 1.60
CA ALA A 363 -9.73 -13.12 0.79
C ALA A 363 -9.55 -12.19 -0.43
N ASP A 364 -10.64 -11.58 -0.91
CA ASP A 364 -10.71 -10.68 -2.06
C ASP A 364 -11.78 -9.58 -1.88
N ASP A 365 -11.87 -8.66 -2.84
CA ASP A 365 -12.82 -7.53 -2.87
C ASP A 365 -12.80 -6.66 -1.59
N TYR A 366 -11.59 -6.46 -1.06
CA TYR A 366 -11.33 -5.60 0.09
C TYR A 366 -10.42 -4.42 -0.23
N TYR A 367 -10.52 -3.37 0.57
CA TYR A 367 -9.54 -2.28 0.61
C TYR A 367 -9.28 -1.80 2.04
N ILE A 368 -8.01 -1.67 2.42
CA ILE A 368 -7.61 -1.19 3.75
C ILE A 368 -6.74 0.05 3.61
N TRP A 369 -7.10 1.09 4.34
CA TRP A 369 -6.34 2.33 4.38
C TRP A 369 -6.00 2.70 5.82
N VAL A 370 -4.74 2.92 6.10
CA VAL A 370 -4.19 3.18 7.44
C VAL A 370 -3.38 4.47 7.40
N VAL A 371 -3.78 5.47 8.17
CA VAL A 371 -3.01 6.71 8.33
C VAL A 371 -2.98 7.21 9.76
N GLY A 372 -2.08 8.14 10.01
CA GLY A 372 -1.92 8.82 11.30
C GLY A 372 -0.45 9.08 11.62
N GLU A 373 -0.08 8.92 12.88
CA GLU A 373 1.31 9.02 13.34
C GLU A 373 2.18 7.95 12.68
N GLY A 374 3.33 8.35 12.15
CA GLY A 374 4.10 7.50 11.24
C GLY A 374 4.67 6.21 11.82
N LYS A 375 5.02 6.12 13.12
CA LYS A 375 5.44 4.84 13.71
C LYS A 375 4.25 3.90 13.85
N GLN A 376 3.10 4.43 14.28
CA GLN A 376 1.87 3.66 14.44
C GLN A 376 1.34 3.16 13.10
N ALA A 377 1.21 4.04 12.11
CA ALA A 377 0.73 3.67 10.77
C ALA A 377 1.65 2.62 10.12
N LYS A 378 2.97 2.77 10.26
CA LYS A 378 3.93 1.75 9.78
C LYS A 378 3.74 0.42 10.48
N ALA A 379 3.66 0.39 11.81
CA ALA A 379 3.52 -0.86 12.56
C ALA A 379 2.26 -1.64 12.19
N LEU A 380 1.13 -0.95 12.01
CA LEU A 380 -0.11 -1.57 11.56
C LEU A 380 -0.02 -2.04 10.10
N GLY A 381 0.61 -1.25 9.22
CA GLY A 381 0.85 -1.62 7.82
C GLY A 381 1.73 -2.87 7.68
N ASP A 382 2.88 -2.90 8.37
CA ASP A 382 3.79 -4.06 8.39
C ASP A 382 3.04 -5.30 8.91
N TYR A 383 2.23 -5.17 9.96
CA TYR A 383 1.44 -6.28 10.49
C TYR A 383 0.44 -6.84 9.45
N LEU A 384 -0.28 -5.96 8.75
CA LEU A 384 -1.24 -6.35 7.72
C LEU A 384 -0.57 -7.04 6.53
N LEU A 385 0.60 -6.55 6.10
CA LEU A 385 1.30 -7.08 4.94
C LEU A 385 2.13 -8.33 5.25
N GLU A 386 2.92 -8.30 6.33
CA GLU A 386 3.89 -9.34 6.65
C GLU A 386 3.29 -10.47 7.49
N ALA A 387 2.53 -10.15 8.54
CA ALA A 387 1.99 -11.15 9.46
C ALA A 387 0.64 -11.71 8.98
N ARG A 388 -0.22 -10.88 8.38
CA ARG A 388 -1.50 -11.30 7.82
C ARG A 388 -1.43 -11.69 6.34
N GLY A 389 -0.32 -11.39 5.66
CA GLY A 389 -0.10 -11.77 4.26
C GLY A 389 -1.04 -11.09 3.27
N LEU A 390 -1.57 -9.91 3.61
CA LEU A 390 -2.50 -9.20 2.75
C LEU A 390 -1.82 -8.59 1.53
N ASP A 391 -2.61 -8.32 0.52
CA ASP A 391 -2.16 -7.86 -0.77
C ASP A 391 -1.71 -6.39 -0.70
N ALA A 392 -0.46 -6.12 -1.09
CA ALA A 392 0.13 -4.79 -1.05
C ALA A 392 -0.53 -3.76 -1.97
N ASP A 393 -1.28 -4.20 -3.00
CA ASP A 393 -2.06 -3.29 -3.84
C ASP A 393 -3.38 -2.85 -3.19
N LEU A 394 -3.85 -3.61 -2.18
CA LEU A 394 -5.14 -3.40 -1.51
C LEU A 394 -5.01 -2.87 -0.09
N VAL A 395 -3.77 -2.79 0.43
CA VAL A 395 -3.45 -2.21 1.74
C VAL A 395 -2.57 -0.99 1.56
N ARG A 396 -3.03 0.14 2.08
CA ARG A 396 -2.31 1.41 2.00
C ARG A 396 -2.05 1.99 3.37
N ALA A 397 -0.79 1.94 3.82
CA ALA A 397 -0.34 2.56 5.06
C ALA A 397 0.51 3.80 4.80
N VAL A 398 0.08 4.98 5.28
CA VAL A 398 0.76 6.26 5.02
C VAL A 398 0.87 7.09 6.31
N ALA A 399 2.07 7.60 6.60
CA ALA A 399 2.28 8.54 7.70
C ALA A 399 1.79 9.94 7.30
N TYR A 400 0.90 10.53 8.11
CA TYR A 400 0.42 11.91 7.91
C TYR A 400 1.23 12.90 8.75
N TRP A 401 1.70 12.46 9.92
CA TRP A 401 2.53 13.27 10.80
C TRP A 401 3.48 12.38 11.60
N HIS A 402 4.43 13.02 12.29
CA HIS A 402 5.35 12.36 13.20
C HIS A 402 5.41 13.12 14.51
N ASP A 403 5.31 12.40 15.62
CA ASP A 403 5.51 13.02 16.92
C ASP A 403 6.99 13.38 17.10
N LYS A 404 7.25 14.68 17.22
CA LYS A 404 8.57 15.23 17.57
C LYS A 404 8.55 15.48 19.08
N GLY A 405 8.71 14.42 19.87
CA GLY A 405 8.54 14.43 21.33
C GLY A 405 8.89 15.76 22.03
N GLY A 406 7.96 16.24 22.86
CA GLY A 406 7.95 17.59 23.41
C GLY A 406 9.25 18.04 24.08
N HIS A 407 9.98 18.92 23.40
CA HIS A 407 10.83 19.94 24.00
C HIS A 407 10.65 21.23 23.20
N GLY A 408 10.04 22.23 23.83
CA GLY A 408 9.93 23.57 23.27
C GLY A 408 11.31 24.17 23.03
N ARG A 409 11.66 24.34 21.76
CA ARG A 409 12.45 25.47 21.26
C ARG A 409 11.76 25.97 20.00
N HIS A 410 11.50 27.27 19.98
CA HIS A 410 11.21 28.02 18.77
C HIS A 410 12.31 27.71 17.74
N GLU A 411 12.03 26.82 16.79
CA GLU A 411 12.81 26.72 15.56
C GLU A 411 12.18 27.73 14.60
N GLN A 412 12.76 28.93 14.55
CA GLN A 412 12.80 29.68 13.30
C GLN A 412 13.23 28.69 12.22
N SER A 413 12.38 28.49 11.22
CA SER A 413 12.71 27.72 10.03
C SER A 413 13.75 28.50 9.23
N HIS A 414 15.00 28.44 9.69
CA HIS A 414 16.18 28.70 8.87
C HIS A 414 16.66 27.39 8.24
N PRO A 415 17.24 27.45 7.03
CA PRO A 415 17.15 26.37 6.03
C PRO A 415 18.09 25.18 6.25
N GLU A 416 18.63 24.97 7.45
CA GLU A 416 19.78 24.07 7.64
C GLU A 416 19.52 22.86 8.56
N SER A 417 18.42 22.78 9.31
CA SER A 417 18.13 21.60 10.15
C SER A 417 17.38 20.46 9.43
N ARG A 418 17.20 20.55 8.10
CA ARG A 418 16.79 19.43 7.23
C ARG A 418 17.94 18.54 6.76
N ALA A 419 19.15 18.76 7.28
CA ALA A 419 20.32 17.91 7.04
C ALA A 419 20.41 16.72 8.00
N ARG A 420 19.28 16.10 8.40
CA ARG A 420 19.31 14.73 8.93
C ARG A 420 19.08 13.78 7.77
N HIS A 421 20.17 13.54 7.02
CA HIS A 421 20.34 12.60 5.93
C HIS A 421 19.03 12.16 5.25
N ARG A 422 18.49 13.02 4.39
CA ARG A 422 18.11 12.50 3.07
C ARG A 422 19.41 11.83 2.62
N ARG A 423 19.47 10.50 2.60
CA ARG A 423 20.44 9.82 1.73
C ARG A 423 20.19 10.52 0.39
N GLU A 424 21.09 11.44 0.00
CA GLU A 424 21.17 11.82 -1.39
C GLU A 424 21.15 10.48 -2.10
N ARG A 425 20.12 10.27 -2.94
CA ARG A 425 20.06 9.02 -3.68
C ARG A 425 21.34 9.05 -4.48
N LEU A 426 22.27 8.15 -4.15
CA LEU A 426 23.62 8.10 -4.73
C LEU A 426 23.55 8.18 -6.26
N PHE A 427 22.48 7.58 -6.82
CA PHE A 427 22.04 7.71 -8.20
C PHE A 427 20.55 8.08 -8.23
N ASP A 428 20.20 9.07 -9.05
CA ASP A 428 18.82 9.44 -9.34
C ASP A 428 18.24 8.66 -10.54
N ALA A 429 17.02 8.99 -10.97
CA ALA A 429 16.40 8.27 -12.08
C ALA A 429 17.11 8.52 -13.42
N ASN A 430 17.72 9.69 -13.63
CA ASN A 430 18.47 9.99 -14.84
C ASN A 430 19.78 9.23 -14.88
N ASP A 431 20.50 9.21 -13.75
CA ASP A 431 21.73 8.45 -13.58
C ASP A 431 21.52 6.97 -13.92
N ILE A 432 20.40 6.39 -13.46
CA ILE A 432 20.04 5.00 -13.75
C ILE A 432 19.76 4.77 -15.23
N ARG A 433 19.07 5.68 -15.92
CA ARG A 433 18.83 5.57 -17.36
C ARG A 433 20.13 5.63 -18.16
N LEU A 434 21.04 6.53 -17.80
CA LEU A 434 22.36 6.64 -18.45
C LEU A 434 23.18 5.36 -18.26
N LEU A 435 23.18 4.78 -17.06
CA LEU A 435 23.84 3.50 -16.81
C LEU A 435 23.20 2.35 -17.61
N ILE A 436 21.87 2.31 -17.72
CA ILE A 436 21.16 1.31 -18.54
C ILE A 436 21.54 1.45 -20.02
N LEU A 437 21.48 2.67 -20.59
CA LEU A 437 21.88 2.93 -21.98
C LEU A 437 23.33 2.52 -22.22
N HIS A 438 24.24 2.90 -21.32
CA HIS A 438 25.65 2.57 -21.40
C HIS A 438 25.90 1.05 -21.38
N LEU A 439 25.20 0.31 -20.52
CA LEU A 439 25.32 -1.14 -20.47
C LEU A 439 24.76 -1.82 -21.72
N LEU A 440 23.60 -1.36 -22.20
CA LEU A 440 22.98 -1.88 -23.42
C LEU A 440 23.76 -1.53 -24.71
N ALA A 441 24.62 -0.52 -24.66
CA ALA A 441 25.55 -0.23 -25.75
C ALA A 441 26.59 -1.36 -25.96
N ASN A 442 26.83 -2.20 -24.94
CA ASN A 442 27.72 -3.36 -25.03
C ASN A 442 27.02 -4.64 -25.51
N GLY A 443 25.69 -4.60 -25.69
CA GLY A 443 24.89 -5.71 -26.20
C GLY A 443 23.53 -5.84 -25.51
N PRO A 444 22.63 -6.69 -26.06
CA PRO A 444 21.34 -6.95 -25.43
C PRO A 444 21.48 -7.55 -24.03
N ALA A 445 20.62 -7.13 -23.10
CA ALA A 445 20.65 -7.61 -21.72
C ALA A 445 19.25 -7.76 -21.12
N HIS A 446 19.13 -8.63 -20.13
CA HIS A 446 17.94 -8.76 -19.29
C HIS A 446 17.96 -7.75 -18.13
N GLY A 447 16.79 -7.36 -17.62
CA GLY A 447 16.68 -6.41 -16.49
C GLY A 447 17.48 -6.81 -15.25
N TYR A 448 17.58 -8.11 -14.96
CA TYR A 448 18.42 -8.63 -13.86
C TYR A 448 19.93 -8.56 -14.15
N GLU A 449 20.33 -8.74 -15.40
CA GLU A 449 21.74 -8.62 -15.80
C GLU A 449 22.22 -7.17 -15.71
N LEU A 450 21.33 -6.21 -16.00
CA LEU A 450 21.59 -4.78 -15.78
C LEU A 450 21.78 -4.48 -14.29
N ILE A 451 20.94 -5.04 -13.40
CA ILE A 451 21.12 -4.92 -11.94
C ILE A 451 22.49 -5.48 -11.52
N LYS A 452 22.83 -6.68 -12.00
CA LYS A 452 24.09 -7.36 -11.67
C LYS A 452 25.31 -6.62 -12.20
N SER A 453 25.20 -6.01 -13.37
CA SER A 453 26.29 -5.24 -13.98
C SER A 453 26.56 -3.96 -13.18
N ILE A 454 25.51 -3.24 -12.78
CA ILE A 454 25.63 -2.04 -11.92
C ILE A 454 26.20 -2.43 -10.54
N GLU A 455 25.72 -3.54 -9.95
CA GLU A 455 26.27 -4.08 -8.69
C GLU A 455 27.75 -4.43 -8.81
N GLY A 456 28.14 -5.07 -9.93
CA GLY A 456 29.53 -5.44 -10.21
C GLY A 456 30.44 -4.22 -10.31
N LEU A 457 30.01 -3.18 -11.03
CA LEU A 457 30.74 -1.91 -11.15
C LEU A 457 30.88 -1.20 -9.79
N ALA A 458 29.86 -1.27 -8.93
CA ALA A 458 29.90 -0.74 -7.57
C ALA A 458 30.53 -1.69 -6.53
N LYS A 459 31.02 -2.87 -6.94
CA LYS A 459 31.53 -3.95 -6.08
C LYS A 459 30.63 -4.28 -4.87
N GLY A 460 29.32 -4.19 -5.06
CA GLY A 460 28.32 -4.47 -4.03
C GLY A 460 28.02 -3.34 -3.04
N GLU A 461 28.69 -2.18 -3.13
CA GLU A 461 28.35 -1.00 -2.31
C GLU A 461 27.04 -0.33 -2.77
N TYR A 462 26.62 -0.60 -4.01
CA TYR A 462 25.33 -0.19 -4.54
C TYR A 462 24.71 -1.31 -5.37
N VAL A 463 23.44 -1.63 -5.09
CA VAL A 463 22.63 -2.55 -5.89
C VAL A 463 21.31 -1.85 -6.20
N PRO A 464 21.00 -1.55 -7.47
CA PRO A 464 19.73 -0.95 -7.81
C PRO A 464 18.61 -1.96 -7.59
N SER A 465 17.49 -1.50 -7.00
CA SER A 465 16.33 -2.37 -6.79
C SER A 465 15.59 -2.64 -8.10
N PRO A 466 14.85 -3.76 -8.21
CA PRO A 466 13.94 -3.97 -9.34
C PRO A 466 12.99 -2.80 -9.57
N GLY A 467 12.49 -2.18 -8.50
CA GLY A 467 11.58 -1.04 -8.54
C GLY A 467 12.17 0.27 -9.05
N ILE A 468 13.50 0.38 -9.25
CA ILE A 468 14.11 1.51 -9.96
C ILE A 468 14.49 1.15 -11.41
N ILE A 469 14.76 -0.13 -11.70
CA ILE A 469 15.23 -0.56 -13.02
C ILE A 469 14.07 -0.76 -13.98
N TYR A 470 13.08 -1.58 -13.63
CA TYR A 470 12.00 -1.94 -14.55
C TYR A 470 11.13 -0.74 -14.98
N PRO A 471 10.77 0.21 -14.10
CA PRO A 471 10.04 1.41 -14.54
C PRO A 471 10.84 2.29 -15.51
N ASN A 472 12.17 2.37 -15.36
CA ASN A 472 13.00 3.11 -16.31
C ASN A 472 13.14 2.36 -17.64
N LEU A 473 13.22 1.03 -17.63
CA LEU A 473 13.20 0.23 -18.86
C LEU A 473 11.89 0.43 -19.64
N THR A 474 10.74 0.37 -18.98
CA THR A 474 9.43 0.65 -19.62
C THR A 474 9.39 2.07 -20.21
N LEU A 475 9.82 3.07 -19.45
CA LEU A 475 9.87 4.45 -19.94
C LEU A 475 10.81 4.61 -21.16
N MET A 476 11.97 3.96 -21.12
CA MET A 476 12.95 4.03 -22.22
C MET A 476 12.46 3.32 -23.48
N GLU A 477 11.65 2.26 -23.32
CA GLU A 477 10.96 1.60 -24.42
C GLU A 477 9.91 2.53 -25.04
N GLU A 478 9.08 3.18 -24.21
CA GLU A 478 8.09 4.17 -24.65
C GLU A 478 8.72 5.37 -25.37
N MET A 479 9.88 5.82 -24.90
CA MET A 479 10.66 6.90 -25.52
C MET A 479 11.42 6.45 -26.78
N GLY A 480 11.34 5.17 -27.15
CA GLY A 480 12.01 4.62 -28.33
C GLY A 480 13.53 4.49 -28.20
N PHE A 481 14.09 4.58 -27.00
CA PHE A 481 15.53 4.44 -26.75
C PHE A 481 15.99 2.99 -26.66
N ILE A 482 15.07 2.07 -26.35
CA ILE A 482 15.33 0.63 -26.32
C ILE A 482 14.15 -0.13 -26.94
N THR A 483 14.39 -1.35 -27.40
CA THR A 483 13.36 -2.28 -27.88
C THR A 483 13.37 -3.55 -27.06
N VAL A 484 12.19 -4.15 -26.87
CA VAL A 484 12.03 -5.45 -26.21
C VAL A 484 11.91 -6.56 -27.25
N GLY A 485 12.71 -7.62 -27.07
CA GLY A 485 12.62 -8.86 -27.83
C GLY A 485 12.49 -10.10 -26.92
N GLU A 486 12.18 -11.24 -27.53
CA GLU A 486 12.19 -12.53 -26.85
C GLU A 486 13.63 -13.04 -26.68
N GLY A 487 14.06 -13.22 -25.43
CA GLY A 487 15.35 -13.84 -25.13
C GLY A 487 15.31 -15.37 -25.12
N GLN A 488 16.48 -15.99 -25.03
CA GLN A 488 16.70 -17.46 -25.12
C GLN A 488 16.01 -18.31 -24.02
N SER A 489 15.21 -17.71 -23.13
CA SER A 489 14.49 -18.39 -22.03
C SER A 489 13.11 -17.81 -21.75
N GLY A 490 12.46 -17.17 -22.73
CA GLY A 490 11.14 -16.53 -22.57
C GLY A 490 11.15 -15.26 -21.72
N LYS A 491 12.33 -14.78 -21.32
CA LYS A 491 12.53 -13.52 -20.59
C LYS A 491 12.72 -12.37 -21.57
N LYS A 492 12.11 -11.22 -21.28
CA LYS A 492 12.27 -9.97 -22.04
C LYS A 492 13.75 -9.58 -22.11
N SER A 493 14.30 -9.49 -23.33
CA SER A 493 15.63 -8.98 -23.61
C SER A 493 15.52 -7.55 -24.14
N PHE A 494 16.31 -6.64 -23.59
CA PHE A 494 16.30 -5.22 -23.99
C PHE A 494 17.50 -4.96 -24.90
N THR A 495 17.27 -4.24 -26.00
CA THR A 495 18.31 -3.86 -26.97
C THR A 495 18.28 -2.36 -27.20
N LEU A 496 19.45 -1.73 -27.31
CA LEU A 496 19.59 -0.30 -27.57
C LEU A 496 19.20 0.04 -29.01
N THR A 497 18.41 1.10 -29.21
CA THR A 497 18.07 1.63 -30.55
C THR A 497 19.08 2.67 -31.04
N THR A 498 18.96 3.07 -32.31
CA THR A 498 19.75 4.17 -32.88
C THR A 498 19.49 5.48 -32.14
N GLU A 499 18.23 5.75 -31.79
CA GLU A 499 17.78 6.91 -31.03
C GLU A 499 18.33 6.89 -29.59
N GLY A 500 18.33 5.72 -28.94
CA GLY A 500 18.93 5.55 -27.63
C GLY A 500 20.44 5.78 -27.63
N LYS A 501 21.13 5.33 -28.69
CA LYS A 501 22.56 5.59 -28.88
C LYS A 501 22.87 7.07 -29.07
N ALA A 502 22.10 7.78 -29.90
CA ALA A 502 22.25 9.22 -30.10
C ALA A 502 21.98 10.02 -28.81
N SER A 503 20.98 9.61 -28.03
CA SER A 503 20.68 10.20 -26.72
C SER A 503 21.82 10.02 -25.70
N LEU A 504 22.45 8.83 -25.70
CA LEU A 504 23.62 8.55 -24.86
C LEU A 504 24.83 9.42 -25.26
N GLU A 505 25.10 9.55 -26.56
CA GLU A 505 26.19 10.40 -27.09
C GLU A 505 25.99 11.90 -26.73
N GLN A 506 24.74 12.38 -26.70
CA GLN A 506 24.42 13.75 -26.29
C GLN A 506 24.63 14.03 -24.80
N GLN A 507 24.61 12.99 -23.96
CA GLN A 507 24.72 13.08 -22.49
C GLN A 507 26.04 12.49 -21.97
N GLN A 508 27.10 12.54 -22.77
CA GLN A 508 28.39 11.92 -22.44
C GLN A 508 29.02 12.49 -21.16
N SER A 509 28.90 13.80 -20.91
CA SER A 509 29.42 14.44 -19.68
C SER A 509 28.75 13.92 -18.42
N ASP A 510 27.44 13.69 -18.49
CA ASP A 510 26.65 13.23 -17.36
C ASP A 510 26.93 11.74 -17.10
N LEU A 511 27.08 10.96 -18.18
CA LEU A 511 27.52 9.57 -18.08
C LEU A 511 28.90 9.44 -17.42
N GLU A 512 29.87 10.28 -17.78
CA GLU A 512 31.20 10.31 -17.15
C GLU A 512 31.10 10.64 -15.64
N ALA A 513 30.27 11.61 -15.27
CA ALA A 513 30.04 11.94 -13.86
C ALA A 513 29.39 10.79 -13.06
N VAL A 514 28.43 10.08 -13.67
CA VAL A 514 27.75 8.93 -13.06
C VAL A 514 28.70 7.74 -12.91
N THR A 515 29.42 7.38 -13.97
CA THR A 515 30.38 6.27 -13.96
C THR A 515 31.53 6.53 -13.00
N SER A 516 32.04 7.75 -12.91
CA SER A 516 33.05 8.13 -11.91
C SER A 516 32.53 7.97 -10.48
N ARG A 517 31.28 8.36 -10.19
CA ARG A 517 30.65 8.12 -8.87
C ARG A 517 30.56 6.63 -8.56
N LEU A 518 30.18 5.81 -9.54
CA LEU A 518 30.07 4.36 -9.41
C LEU A 518 31.44 3.71 -9.16
N ALA A 519 32.49 4.18 -9.83
CA ALA A 519 33.87 3.73 -9.62
C ALA A 519 34.40 4.09 -8.22
N THR A 520 34.09 5.29 -7.72
CA THR A 520 34.44 5.70 -6.34
C THR A 520 33.81 4.78 -5.30
N LEU A 521 32.56 4.34 -5.51
CA LEU A 521 31.93 3.33 -4.65
C LEU A 521 32.65 1.98 -4.74
N GLY A 522 33.11 1.57 -5.92
CA GLY A 522 33.96 0.40 -6.09
C GLY A 522 35.24 0.46 -5.24
N VAL A 523 35.92 1.61 -5.22
CA VAL A 523 37.12 1.84 -4.39
C VAL A 523 36.79 1.78 -2.90
N LEU A 524 35.67 2.36 -2.47
CA LEU A 524 35.19 2.25 -1.09
C LEU A 524 34.96 0.78 -0.70
N GLY A 525 34.34 0.00 -1.58
CA GLY A 525 34.09 -1.42 -1.38
C GLY A 525 35.38 -2.23 -1.24
N ASP A 526 36.42 -1.93 -2.03
CA ASP A 526 37.73 -2.57 -1.89
C ASP A 526 38.38 -2.25 -0.53
N ASN A 527 38.39 -0.98 -0.14
CA ASN A 527 38.98 -0.54 1.13
C ASN A 527 38.24 -1.10 2.34
N ARG A 528 36.91 -1.24 2.27
CA ARG A 528 36.10 -1.89 3.33
C ARG A 528 36.38 -3.38 3.49
N ARG A 529 36.88 -4.05 2.44
CA ARG A 529 37.23 -5.48 2.47
C ARG A 529 38.61 -5.75 3.05
N LEU A 530 39.41 -4.73 3.35
CA LEU A 530 40.68 -4.88 4.05
C LEU A 530 40.44 -5.56 5.42
N PRO A 531 41.14 -6.66 5.76
CA PRO A 531 40.90 -7.42 6.98
C PRO A 531 40.96 -6.56 8.26
N GLU A 532 41.85 -5.58 8.28
CA GLU A 532 42.04 -4.64 9.38
C GLU A 532 40.82 -3.73 9.57
N VAL A 533 40.27 -3.23 8.45
CA VAL A 533 39.07 -2.36 8.42
C VAL A 533 37.83 -3.16 8.81
N GLN A 534 37.66 -4.37 8.26
CA GLN A 534 36.55 -5.26 8.63
C GLN A 534 36.57 -5.59 10.12
N ARG A 535 37.74 -5.93 10.65
CA ARG A 535 37.92 -6.21 12.08
C ARG A 535 37.59 -5.00 12.93
N ALA A 536 38.05 -3.81 12.54
CA ALA A 536 37.75 -2.56 13.26
C ALA A 536 36.25 -2.25 13.27
N ILE A 537 35.58 -2.32 12.13
CA ILE A 537 34.13 -2.12 12.00
C ILE A 537 33.35 -3.15 12.83
N HIS A 538 33.76 -4.42 12.78
CA HIS A 538 33.12 -5.48 13.54
C HIS A 538 33.25 -5.25 15.05
N ASN A 539 34.46 -4.97 15.54
CA ASN A 539 34.71 -4.70 16.96
C ASN A 539 33.89 -3.50 17.45
N PHE A 540 33.85 -2.44 16.66
CA PHE A 540 33.07 -1.24 16.94
C PHE A 540 31.56 -1.55 17.02
N LYS A 541 31.00 -2.24 16.02
CA LYS A 541 29.59 -2.64 15.98
C LYS A 541 29.23 -3.51 17.18
N THR A 542 30.07 -4.48 17.52
CA THR A 542 29.86 -5.39 18.66
C THR A 542 29.86 -4.61 19.98
N ALA A 543 30.80 -3.69 20.19
CA ALA A 543 30.84 -2.85 21.39
C ALA A 543 29.61 -1.93 21.50
N LEU A 544 29.19 -1.33 20.39
CA LEU A 544 28.02 -0.47 20.33
C LEU A 544 26.73 -1.25 20.63
N HIS A 545 26.54 -2.41 20.00
CA HIS A 545 25.38 -3.27 20.23
C HIS A 545 25.31 -3.79 21.67
N ALA A 546 26.45 -4.18 22.26
CA ALA A 546 26.50 -4.63 23.65
C ALA A 546 26.05 -3.53 24.63
N LYS A 547 26.38 -2.27 24.35
CA LYS A 547 25.94 -1.14 25.19
C LYS A 547 24.48 -0.75 24.95
N LEU A 548 24.01 -0.77 23.71
CA LEU A 548 22.63 -0.43 23.37
C LEU A 548 21.62 -1.53 23.73
N GLY A 549 22.05 -2.79 23.86
CA GLY A 549 21.19 -3.91 24.24
C GLY A 549 20.91 -4.04 25.75
N SER A 550 21.34 -3.09 26.58
CA SER A 550 21.08 -3.11 28.03
C SER A 550 19.64 -2.70 28.34
N THR A 551 18.98 -3.37 29.30
CA THR A 551 17.56 -3.15 29.66
C THR A 551 17.26 -1.75 30.18
N GLU A 552 18.23 -1.10 30.80
CA GLU A 552 18.16 0.31 31.20
C GLU A 552 19.39 1.05 30.66
N LEU A 553 19.16 2.02 29.77
CA LEU A 553 20.22 2.88 29.23
C LEU A 553 20.15 4.25 29.92
N SER A 554 21.11 4.54 30.80
CA SER A 554 21.17 5.85 31.47
C SER A 554 21.43 6.97 30.45
N ARG A 555 20.83 8.15 30.68
CA ARG A 555 21.05 9.34 29.83
C ARG A 555 22.53 9.69 29.71
N GLU A 556 23.29 9.53 30.79
CA GLU A 556 24.73 9.77 30.80
C GLU A 556 25.49 8.83 29.86
N THR A 557 25.12 7.54 29.85
CA THR A 557 25.74 6.54 28.96
C THR A 557 25.41 6.84 27.51
N LEU A 558 24.16 7.24 27.22
CA LEU A 558 23.73 7.63 25.88
C LEU A 558 24.54 8.82 25.35
N TYR A 559 24.70 9.89 26.15
CA TYR A 559 25.50 11.05 25.74
C TYR A 559 26.97 10.68 25.51
N LYS A 560 27.57 9.86 26.39
CA LYS A 560 28.95 9.37 26.19
C LYS A 560 29.12 8.59 24.88
N ILE A 561 28.13 7.77 24.50
CA ILE A 561 28.15 7.05 23.22
C ILE A 561 28.11 8.06 22.06
N ILE A 562 27.19 9.03 22.09
CA ILE A 562 27.08 10.07 21.06
C ILE A 562 28.40 10.84 20.91
N ASP A 563 28.96 11.33 22.01
CA ASP A 563 30.22 12.09 21.99
C ASP A 563 31.37 11.26 21.41
N THR A 564 31.43 9.96 21.73
CA THR A 564 32.46 9.05 21.20
C THR A 564 32.28 8.82 19.70
N LEU A 565 31.04 8.68 19.22
CA LEU A 565 30.73 8.53 17.80
C LEU A 565 31.10 9.79 17.02
N ASP A 566 30.73 10.97 17.54
CA ASP A 566 31.01 12.26 16.91
C ASP A 566 32.51 12.55 16.88
N GLN A 567 33.25 12.19 17.94
CA GLN A 567 34.70 12.34 17.98
C GLN A 567 35.39 11.39 16.99
N ALA A 568 35.00 10.12 16.96
CA ALA A 568 35.55 9.16 16.01
C ALA A 568 35.28 9.58 14.54
N ALA A 569 34.10 10.14 14.26
CA ALA A 569 33.79 10.68 12.93
C ALA A 569 34.72 11.85 12.57
N LYS A 570 34.90 12.82 13.47
CA LYS A 570 35.81 13.97 13.26
C LYS A 570 37.26 13.55 13.05
N ASP A 571 37.72 12.51 13.75
CA ASP A 571 39.09 12.03 13.62
C ASP A 571 39.31 11.31 12.27
N ILE A 572 38.30 10.57 11.78
CA ILE A 572 38.32 9.93 10.45
C ILE A 572 38.22 10.96 9.33
N GLU A 573 37.42 12.03 9.49
CA GLU A 573 37.34 13.12 8.50
C GLU A 573 38.66 13.90 8.34
N ARG A 574 39.57 13.81 9.33
CA ARG A 574 40.85 14.51 9.36
C ARG A 574 42.05 13.65 8.92
N SER A 575 41.86 12.34 8.79
CA SER A 575 42.89 11.37 8.35
C SER A 575 42.93 11.23 6.84
#